data_AF-A0A2V7QVF2-F1
#
_entry.id   AF-A0A2V7QVF2-F1
#
_cell.length_a   1.000
_cell.length_b   1.000
_cell.length_c   1.000
_cell.angle_alpha   90.00
_cell.angle_beta   90.00
_cell.angle_gamma   90.00
#
_symmetry.space_group_name_H-M   'P 1'
#
loop_
_entity.id
_entity.type
_entity.pdbx_description
1 polymer ?
#
loop_
_entity_poly.entity_id
_entity_poly.type
_entity_poly.pdbx_seq_one_letter_code
_entity_poly.pdbx_strand_id
1 'polypeptide(L)'
;MLIRAEANIGRGGAADLTAAVADLNTIRIKSGKLPAYAGAVTQAALLDELLYNRRYSLAFEGGHRWIDLRRYARLATLPTEATSTGAAKRFAKFPFPQFDCDARSTKPAGCGTEAGF
;
A
#
# COMPACT_ATOMS: atom_id res chain seq x y z
N MET A 1 0.03 10.20 -12.35
CA MET A 1 1.28 10.76 -11.76
C MET A 1 1.85 9.90 -10.63
N LEU A 2 1.08 9.49 -9.62
CA LEU A 2 1.61 8.65 -8.51
C LEU A 2 2.24 7.32 -8.95
N ILE A 3 1.67 6.63 -9.95
CA ILE A 3 2.26 5.40 -10.49
C ILE A 3 3.60 5.66 -11.18
N ARG A 4 3.75 6.82 -11.85
CA ARG A 4 5.02 7.21 -12.49
C ARG A 4 6.08 7.54 -11.44
N ALA A 5 5.70 8.27 -10.37
CA ALA A 5 6.56 8.51 -9.22
C ALA A 5 7.02 7.19 -8.57
N GLU A 6 6.10 6.24 -8.36
CA GLU A 6 6.40 4.90 -7.83
C GLU A 6 7.42 4.16 -8.68
N ALA A 7 7.25 4.15 -10.01
CA ALA A 7 8.18 3.51 -10.92
C ALA A 7 9.57 4.16 -10.92
N ASN A 8 9.62 5.50 -10.86
CA ASN A 8 10.87 6.25 -10.72
C ASN A 8 11.59 5.93 -9.40
N ILE A 9 10.85 5.89 -8.28
CA ILE A 9 11.40 5.52 -6.96
C ILE A 9 11.98 4.10 -7.01
N GLY A 10 11.26 3.14 -7.61
CA GLY A 10 11.72 1.76 -7.71
C GLY A 10 12.96 1.57 -8.60
N ARG A 11 13.19 2.45 -9.59
CA ARG A 11 14.45 2.47 -10.37
C ARG A 11 15.62 3.00 -9.55
N GLY A 12 15.40 4.00 -8.72
CA GLY A 12 16.35 4.44 -7.70
C GLY A 12 17.55 5.26 -8.21
N GLY A 13 17.68 5.51 -9.51
CA GLY A 13 18.73 6.38 -10.05
C GLY A 13 18.53 7.85 -9.64
N ALA A 14 19.61 8.62 -9.52
CA ALA A 14 19.52 10.02 -9.06
C ALA A 14 18.54 10.87 -9.89
N ALA A 15 18.61 10.76 -11.22
CA ALA A 15 17.66 11.44 -12.13
C ALA A 15 16.22 10.94 -11.96
N ASP A 16 16.04 9.64 -11.68
CA ASP A 16 14.72 9.05 -11.43
C ASP A 16 14.12 9.58 -10.13
N LEU A 17 14.91 9.65 -9.05
CA LEU A 17 14.46 10.20 -7.78
C LEU A 17 14.09 11.68 -7.90
N THR A 18 14.85 12.48 -8.66
CA THR A 18 14.48 13.86 -8.99
C THR A 18 13.16 13.92 -9.77
N ALA A 19 12.95 13.04 -10.75
CA ALA A 19 11.70 12.97 -11.50
C ALA A 19 10.51 12.53 -10.61
N ALA A 20 10.74 11.62 -9.66
CA ALA A 20 9.73 11.24 -8.66
C ALA A 20 9.33 12.43 -7.77
N VAL A 21 10.30 13.23 -7.31
CA VAL A 21 10.02 14.46 -6.54
C VAL A 21 9.17 15.44 -7.34
N ALA A 22 9.44 15.62 -8.64
CA ALA A 22 8.63 16.49 -9.49
C ALA A 22 7.16 16.01 -9.61
N ASP A 23 6.97 14.69 -9.75
CA ASP A 23 5.63 14.09 -9.78
C ASP A 23 4.90 14.23 -8.43
N LEU A 24 5.59 13.98 -7.31
CA LEU A 24 5.03 14.15 -5.96
C LEU A 24 4.66 15.61 -5.70
N ASN A 25 5.53 16.57 -6.05
CA ASN A 25 5.29 18.00 -5.88
C ASN A 25 4.07 18.48 -6.66
N THR A 26 3.85 17.95 -7.87
CA THR A 26 2.66 18.30 -8.65
C THR A 26 1.38 17.97 -7.88
N ILE A 27 1.33 16.82 -7.20
CA ILE A 27 0.16 16.37 -6.45
C ILE A 27 0.03 17.11 -5.12
N ARG A 28 1.13 17.22 -4.38
CA ARG A 28 1.19 17.94 -3.10
C ARG A 28 0.68 19.37 -3.25
N ILE A 29 1.14 20.09 -4.28
CA ILE A 29 0.80 21.50 -4.49
C ILE A 29 -0.61 21.64 -5.07
N LYS A 30 -0.95 20.88 -6.13
CA LYS A 30 -2.23 21.09 -6.84
C LYS A 30 -3.42 20.57 -6.04
N SER A 31 -3.36 19.31 -5.59
CA SER A 31 -4.45 18.63 -4.91
C SER A 31 -4.36 18.77 -3.40
N GLY A 32 -3.16 18.58 -2.83
CA GLY A 32 -2.95 18.63 -1.39
C GLY A 32 -2.91 20.03 -0.79
N LYS A 33 -2.68 21.07 -1.59
CA LYS A 33 -2.39 22.45 -1.12
C LYS A 33 -1.25 22.50 -0.09
N LEU A 34 -0.30 21.59 -0.22
CA LEU A 34 0.88 21.48 0.63
C LEU A 34 2.10 22.12 -0.06
N PRO A 35 3.10 22.58 0.71
CA PRO A 35 4.40 22.96 0.15
C PRO A 35 5.06 21.81 -0.61
N ALA A 36 5.99 22.16 -1.51
CA ALA A 36 6.87 21.19 -2.15
C ALA A 36 7.58 20.30 -1.11
N TYR A 37 7.85 19.05 -1.49
CA TYR A 37 8.61 18.10 -0.70
C TYR A 37 10.01 18.64 -0.41
N ALA A 38 10.37 18.68 0.86
CA ALA A 38 11.64 19.19 1.37
C ALA A 38 12.44 18.13 2.15
N GLY A 39 12.02 16.87 2.10
CA GLY A 39 12.69 15.76 2.77
C GLY A 39 13.88 15.20 1.98
N ALA A 40 14.47 14.12 2.48
CA ALA A 40 15.59 13.45 1.85
C ALA A 40 15.20 12.82 0.50
N VAL A 41 16.04 13.00 -0.53
CA VAL A 41 15.84 12.41 -1.86
C VAL A 41 16.46 11.01 -1.90
N THR A 42 15.85 10.08 -1.17
CA THR A 42 16.25 8.66 -1.14
C THR A 42 15.04 7.77 -1.44
N GLN A 43 15.25 6.54 -1.92
CA GLN A 43 14.16 5.61 -2.21
C GLN A 43 13.22 5.41 -1.02
N ALA A 44 13.78 5.21 0.18
CA ALA A 44 13.00 5.00 1.39
C ALA A 44 12.13 6.22 1.75
N ALA A 45 12.73 7.41 1.78
CA ALA A 45 12.02 8.63 2.15
C ALA A 45 10.96 9.03 1.10
N LEU A 46 11.24 8.83 -0.18
CA LEU A 46 10.27 9.09 -1.25
C LEU A 46 9.16 8.04 -1.29
N LEU A 47 9.44 6.79 -0.92
CA LEU A 47 8.40 5.77 -0.78
C LEU A 47 7.43 6.11 0.35
N ASP A 48 7.94 6.58 1.49
CA ASP A 48 7.10 7.04 2.61
C ASP A 48 6.19 8.21 2.18
N GLU A 49 6.76 9.20 1.49
CA GLU A 49 6.03 10.34 0.94
C GLU A 49 5.00 9.91 -0.12
N LEU A 50 5.35 8.98 -1.01
CA LEU A 50 4.43 8.42 -1.99
C LEU A 50 3.23 7.76 -1.32
N LEU A 51 3.47 6.92 -0.30
CA LEU A 51 2.41 6.23 0.43
C LEU A 51 1.51 7.20 1.20
N TYR A 52 2.04 8.33 1.67
CA TYR A 52 1.26 9.42 2.22
C TYR A 52 0.33 10.02 1.15
N ASN A 53 0.85 10.45 0.01
CA ASN A 53 0.04 11.07 -1.04
C ASN A 53 -1.01 10.09 -1.60
N ARG A 54 -0.66 8.83 -1.84
CA ARG A 54 -1.60 7.79 -2.30
C ARG A 54 -2.77 7.60 -1.33
N ARG A 55 -2.51 7.61 -0.01
CA ARG A 55 -3.56 7.48 1.00
C ARG A 55 -4.61 8.59 0.89
N TYR A 56 -4.19 9.84 0.68
CA TYR A 56 -5.10 10.99 0.66
C TYR A 56 -5.69 11.25 -0.72
N SER A 57 -4.92 11.05 -1.79
CA SER A 57 -5.39 11.28 -3.16
C SER A 57 -6.34 10.20 -3.66
N LEU A 58 -6.27 8.98 -3.10
CA LEU A 58 -7.09 7.84 -3.53
C LEU A 58 -7.96 7.31 -2.38
N ALA A 59 -8.28 8.18 -1.42
CA ALA A 59 -9.11 7.83 -0.28
C ALA A 59 -10.49 7.37 -0.78
N PHE A 60 -10.93 6.20 -0.32
CA PHE A 60 -12.22 5.59 -0.71
C PHE A 60 -12.35 5.18 -2.18
N GLU A 61 -11.26 5.17 -2.95
CA GLU A 61 -11.26 4.77 -4.37
C GLU A 61 -10.88 3.28 -4.54
N GLY A 62 -11.54 2.36 -3.83
CA GLY A 62 -11.30 0.91 -4.06
C GLY A 62 -10.18 0.29 -3.22
N GLY A 63 -9.95 0.79 -2.00
CA GLY A 63 -9.15 0.07 -1.00
C GLY A 63 -7.63 0.08 -1.23
N HIS A 64 -7.13 1.03 -2.02
CA HIS A 64 -5.70 1.15 -2.36
C HIS A 64 -4.76 1.10 -1.15
N ARG A 65 -5.16 1.70 -0.02
CA ARG A 65 -4.34 1.74 1.20
C ARG A 65 -3.93 0.35 1.69
N TRP A 66 -4.84 -0.63 1.66
CA TRP A 66 -4.54 -1.99 2.09
C TRP A 66 -3.58 -2.69 1.11
N ILE A 67 -3.84 -2.55 -0.19
CA ILE A 67 -3.03 -3.15 -1.27
C ILE A 67 -1.62 -2.57 -1.28
N ASP A 68 -1.48 -1.25 -1.17
CA ASP A 68 -0.19 -0.56 -1.15
C ASP A 68 0.65 -1.02 0.05
N LEU A 69 0.08 -1.00 1.26
CA LEU A 69 0.78 -1.44 2.45
C LEU A 69 1.14 -2.92 2.42
N ARG A 70 0.33 -3.77 1.79
CA ARG A 70 0.70 -5.17 1.55
C ARG A 70 1.92 -5.29 0.65
N ARG A 71 1.94 -4.59 -0.49
CA ARG A 71 3.05 -4.65 -1.47
C ARG A 71 4.38 -4.21 -0.84
N TYR A 72 4.34 -3.26 0.07
CA TYR A 72 5.52 -2.74 0.76
C TYR A 72 5.77 -3.36 2.15
N ALA A 73 5.13 -4.49 2.48
CA ALA A 73 5.28 -5.18 3.76
C ALA A 73 5.03 -4.30 5.02
N ARG A 74 4.12 -3.33 4.90
CA ARG A 74 3.77 -2.34 5.94
C ARG A 74 2.36 -2.51 6.49
N LEU A 75 1.74 -3.69 6.34
CA LEU A 75 0.40 -3.95 6.89
C LEU A 75 0.31 -3.72 8.40
N ALA A 76 1.40 -3.94 9.14
CA ALA A 76 1.50 -3.67 10.58
C ALA A 76 1.26 -2.20 10.96
N THR A 77 1.33 -1.27 10.00
CA THR A 77 1.10 0.17 10.22
C THR A 77 -0.36 0.59 10.19
N LEU A 78 -1.28 -0.28 9.75
CA LEU A 78 -2.71 0.02 9.85
C LEU A 78 -3.14 0.14 11.33
N PRO A 79 -4.21 0.86 11.67
CA PRO A 79 -4.83 0.69 12.96
C PRO A 79 -5.43 -0.73 13.06
N THR A 80 -5.47 -1.28 14.27
CA THR A 80 -6.17 -2.51 14.59
C THR A 80 -7.16 -2.19 15.69
N GLU A 81 -8.44 -2.36 15.43
CA GLU A 81 -9.46 -2.33 16.47
C GLU A 81 -9.54 -3.74 17.06
N ALA A 82 -9.44 -3.87 18.39
CA ALA A 82 -9.75 -5.12 19.06
C ALA A 82 -11.27 -5.32 18.95
N THR A 83 -11.71 -6.42 18.34
CA THR A 83 -13.11 -6.84 18.45
C THR A 83 -13.30 -7.49 19.81
N SER A 84 -14.51 -7.39 20.38
CA SER A 84 -14.82 -7.90 21.73
C SER A 84 -14.61 -9.41 21.89
N THR A 85 -14.33 -10.12 20.79
CA THR A 85 -14.27 -11.58 20.72
C THR A 85 -12.96 -12.13 20.13
N GLY A 86 -11.97 -11.30 19.79
CA GLY A 86 -10.75 -11.81 19.15
C GLY A 86 -9.55 -10.86 19.09
N ALA A 87 -8.36 -11.45 18.89
CA ALA A 87 -7.16 -10.68 18.60
C ALA A 87 -7.29 -9.98 17.25
N ALA A 88 -7.01 -8.68 17.21
CA ALA A 88 -7.14 -7.90 16.00
C ALA A 88 -6.20 -8.42 14.89
N LYS A 89 -6.78 -8.83 13.75
CA LYS A 89 -6.03 -9.46 12.65
C LYS A 89 -5.92 -8.53 11.44
N ARG A 90 -4.73 -8.49 10.84
CA ARG A 90 -4.45 -7.80 9.58
C ARG A 90 -4.34 -8.85 8.49
N PHE A 91 -5.34 -8.94 7.63
CA PHE A 91 -5.32 -9.90 6.54
C PHE A 91 -4.31 -9.47 5.47
N ALA A 92 -3.34 -10.33 5.16
CA ALA A 92 -2.43 -10.11 4.04
C ALA A 92 -3.02 -10.55 2.69
N LYS A 93 -4.08 -11.34 2.70
CA LYS A 93 -4.72 -11.84 1.48
C LYS A 93 -6.21 -12.06 1.75
N PHE A 94 -6.99 -12.11 0.67
CA PHE A 94 -8.34 -12.66 0.76
C PHE A 94 -8.24 -14.17 1.01
N PRO A 95 -9.14 -14.74 1.82
CA PRO A 95 -9.23 -16.19 1.96
C PRO A 95 -9.67 -16.80 0.63
N PHE A 96 -9.21 -18.02 0.35
CA PHE A 96 -9.79 -18.78 -0.75
C PHE A 96 -11.20 -19.23 -0.35
N PRO A 97 -12.19 -19.07 -1.24
CA PRO A 97 -13.51 -19.65 -1.01
C PRO A 97 -13.40 -21.16 -0.82
N GLN A 98 -14.11 -21.69 0.19
CA GLN A 98 -14.01 -23.10 0.56
C GLN A 98 -14.40 -24.03 -0.61
N PHE A 99 -15.39 -23.64 -1.42
CA PHE A 99 -15.82 -24.42 -2.59
C PHE A 99 -14.73 -24.58 -3.66
N ASP A 100 -13.87 -23.56 -3.86
CA ASP A 100 -12.74 -23.64 -4.80
C ASP A 100 -11.67 -24.62 -4.32
N CYS A 101 -11.53 -24.74 -2.99
CA CYS A 101 -10.59 -25.64 -2.35
C CYS A 101 -11.07 -27.09 -2.36
N ASP A 102 -12.35 -27.33 -2.09
CA ASP A 102 -12.90 -28.70 -2.02
C ASP A 102 -13.03 -29.35 -3.39
N ALA A 103 -13.14 -28.57 -4.46
CA ALA A 103 -13.16 -29.07 -5.84
C ALA A 103 -11.81 -29.63 -6.34
N ARG A 104 -10.70 -29.47 -5.60
CA ARG A 104 -9.33 -29.79 -6.05
C ARG A 104 -8.65 -30.87 -5.21
N SER A 105 -8.02 -31.83 -5.89
CA SER A 105 -7.15 -32.86 -5.28
C SER A 105 -5.82 -32.92 -6.05
N THR A 106 -4.67 -32.54 -5.50
CA THR A 106 -4.40 -32.01 -4.15
C THR A 106 -4.88 -30.56 -3.94
N LYS A 107 -5.26 -30.22 -2.71
CA LYS A 107 -5.67 -28.85 -2.36
C LYS A 107 -4.51 -27.85 -2.59
N PRO A 108 -4.75 -26.70 -3.25
CA PRO A 108 -3.74 -25.66 -3.43
C PRO A 108 -3.19 -25.11 -2.11
N ALA A 109 -1.95 -24.62 -2.15
CA ALA A 109 -1.34 -23.91 -1.03
C ALA A 109 -2.17 -22.67 -0.67
N GLY A 110 -2.60 -22.58 0.60
CA GLY A 110 -3.42 -21.49 1.12
C GLY A 110 -4.90 -21.83 1.30
N CYS A 111 -5.33 -23.04 0.93
CA CYS A 111 -6.64 -23.57 1.33
C CYS A 111 -6.67 -23.86 2.84
N GLY A 112 -7.58 -23.21 3.57
CA GLY A 112 -7.73 -23.34 5.02
C GLY A 112 -8.55 -22.20 5.63
N THR A 113 -8.89 -22.33 6.91
CA THR A 113 -9.68 -21.33 7.64
C THR A 113 -8.80 -20.15 8.07
N GLU A 114 -9.11 -18.96 7.57
CA GLU A 114 -8.54 -17.71 8.08
C GLU A 114 -9.45 -17.18 9.21
N ALA A 115 -9.16 -17.52 10.46
CA ALA A 115 -9.92 -17.03 11.63
C ALA A 115 -9.59 -15.55 11.92
N GLY A 116 -10.57 -14.77 12.38
CA GLY A 116 -10.42 -13.36 12.82
C GLY A 116 -11.53 -12.43 12.31
N PHE A 117 -12.70 -12.48 12.92
CA PHE A 117 -13.70 -11.40 12.89
C PHE A 117 -14.05 -11.06 14.34
#